data_AF-A0A2N3BA28-F1
#
_entry.id   AF-A0A2N3BA28-F1
#
_cell.length_a   1.000
_cell.length_b   1.000
_cell.length_c   1.000
_cell.angle_alpha   90.00
_cell.angle_beta   90.00
_cell.angle_gamma   90.00
#
_symmetry.space_group_name_H-M   'P 1'
#
loop_
_entity.id
_entity.type
_entity.pdbx_description
1 polymer ?
#
loop_
_entity_poly.entity_id
_entity_poly.type
_entity_poly.pdbx_seq_one_letter_code
_entity_poly.pdbx_strand_id
1 'polypeptide(L)'
;MSDIQSDAPAIMPFLKRDEDGKPYLAGSRCEACGQIFVGERGICIKCTARDRMVPLRLAETGKLYDFTVIYRSFPGVDVPFVDAIVDLDD
;
A
#
# COMPACT_ATOMS: atom_id res chain seq x y z
N MET A 1 28.34 -4.63 -8.12
CA MET A 1 27.13 -5.08 -7.41
C MET A 1 26.79 -3.94 -6.48
N SER A 2 25.98 -3.02 -6.98
CA SER A 2 25.70 -1.75 -6.31
C SER A 2 24.71 -2.03 -5.19
N ASP A 3 25.07 -1.66 -3.97
CA ASP A 3 24.23 -1.76 -2.78
C ASP A 3 22.84 -1.20 -3.08
N ILE A 4 21.81 -2.06 -2.96
CA ILE A 4 20.42 -1.63 -3.00
C ILE A 4 20.26 -0.72 -1.78
N GLN A 5 20.22 0.58 -2.02
CA GLN A 5 20.01 1.60 -1.00
C GLN A 5 18.70 1.31 -0.25
N SER A 6 18.78 0.57 0.85
CA SER A 6 17.66 0.18 1.70
C SER A 6 17.15 1.33 2.59
N ASP A 7 17.84 2.48 2.55
CA ASP A 7 17.72 3.58 3.50
C ASP A 7 17.05 4.86 2.93
N ALA A 8 16.61 4.84 1.66
CA ALA A 8 15.81 5.94 1.13
C ALA A 8 14.38 5.84 1.68
N PRO A 9 13.85 6.88 2.36
CA PRO A 9 12.50 6.83 2.90
C PRO A 9 11.50 6.64 1.76
N ALA A 10 10.62 5.65 1.90
CA ALA A 10 9.51 5.49 0.97
C ALA A 10 8.63 6.74 1.00
N ILE A 11 8.10 7.15 -0.16
CA ILE A 11 7.14 8.27 -0.27
C ILE A 11 5.94 8.04 0.65
N MET A 12 5.55 6.78 0.84
CA MET A 12 4.50 6.36 1.75
C MET A 12 5.00 5.27 2.71
N PRO A 13 4.62 5.30 4.00
CA PRO A 13 5.10 4.37 5.02
C PRO A 13 4.66 2.91 4.80
N PHE A 14 3.66 2.70 3.95
CA PHE A 14 3.13 1.38 3.61
C PHE A 14 3.76 0.78 2.34
N LEU A 15 4.67 1.49 1.66
CA LEU A 15 5.49 0.90 0.59
C LEU A 15 6.81 0.42 1.21
N LYS A 16 6.93 -0.89 1.41
CA LYS A 16 8.09 -1.52 2.05
C LYS A 16 8.91 -2.32 1.04
N ARG A 17 10.07 -2.82 1.47
CA ARG A 17 10.92 -3.75 0.71
C ARG A 17 11.14 -5.01 1.53
N ASP A 18 11.19 -6.17 0.87
CA ASP A 18 11.60 -7.43 1.50
C ASP A 18 13.13 -7.55 1.56
N GLU A 19 13.63 -8.70 2.03
CA GLU A 19 15.05 -8.98 2.20
C GLU A 19 15.84 -8.88 0.88
N ASP A 20 15.20 -9.18 -0.25
CA ASP A 20 15.75 -9.06 -1.60
C ASP A 20 15.63 -7.63 -2.19
N GLY A 21 15.05 -6.70 -1.43
CA GLY A 21 14.81 -5.33 -1.86
C GLY A 21 13.58 -5.14 -2.77
N LYS A 22 12.79 -6.20 -3.02
CA LYS A 22 11.59 -6.12 -3.86
C LYS A 22 10.51 -5.32 -3.11
N PRO A 23 9.91 -4.30 -3.76
CA PRO A 23 8.89 -3.48 -3.12
C PRO A 23 7.58 -4.27 -2.94
N TYR A 24 6.85 -3.96 -1.87
CA TYR A 24 5.51 -4.50 -1.61
C TYR A 24 4.65 -3.53 -0.81
N LEU A 25 3.32 -3.71 -0.90
CA LEU A 25 2.37 -2.97 -0.08
C LEU A 25 2.18 -3.67 1.27
N ALA A 26 2.52 -2.97 2.34
CA ALA A 26 2.33 -3.41 3.69
C ALA A 26 0.95 -2.99 4.20
N GLY A 27 0.26 -3.92 4.85
CA GLY A 27 -1.01 -3.75 5.50
C GLY A 27 -1.01 -4.30 6.91
N SER A 28 -2.19 -4.29 7.53
CA SER A 28 -2.44 -4.91 8.80
C SER A 28 -3.81 -5.59 8.81
N ARG A 29 -3.88 -6.78 9.39
CA ARG A 29 -5.10 -7.55 9.57
C ARG A 29 -5.50 -7.57 11.04
N CYS A 30 -6.77 -7.33 11.31
CA CYS A 30 -7.32 -7.51 12.64
C CYS A 30 -7.58 -8.99 12.91
N GLU A 31 -6.94 -9.57 13.93
CA GLU A 31 -7.18 -10.96 14.33
C GLU A 31 -8.59 -11.19 14.90
N ALA A 32 -9.22 -10.14 15.44
CA ALA A 32 -10.53 -10.26 16.10
C ALA A 32 -11.71 -10.27 15.12
N CYS A 33 -11.64 -9.54 14.00
CA CYS A 33 -12.75 -9.42 13.05
C CYS A 33 -12.37 -9.66 11.58
N GLY A 34 -11.09 -9.94 11.32
CA GLY A 34 -10.57 -10.22 9.98
C GLY A 34 -10.37 -9.01 9.08
N GLN A 35 -10.78 -7.80 9.48
CA GLN A 35 -10.66 -6.61 8.64
C GLN A 35 -9.19 -6.30 8.30
N ILE A 36 -8.94 -6.01 7.03
CA ILE A 36 -7.63 -5.62 6.50
C ILE A 36 -7.60 -4.12 6.24
N PHE A 37 -6.43 -3.52 6.42
CA PHE A 37 -6.14 -2.12 6.14
C PHE A 37 -4.77 -1.97 5.50
N VAL A 38 -4.60 -0.95 4.66
CA VAL A 38 -3.28 -0.49 4.23
C VAL A 38 -2.54 0.16 5.41
N GLY A 39 -1.25 -0.13 5.54
CA GLY A 39 -0.36 0.37 6.58
C GLY A 39 -0.49 -0.30 7.95
N GLU A 40 0.43 0.08 8.84
CA GLU A 40 0.46 -0.35 10.23
C GLU A 40 -0.59 0.38 11.07
N ARG A 41 -1.21 -0.34 12.01
CA ARG A 41 -2.23 0.20 12.92
C ARG A 41 -2.13 -0.47 14.27
N GLY A 42 -2.40 0.26 15.35
CA GLY A 42 -2.54 -0.30 16.70
C GLY A 42 -3.99 -0.65 17.11
N ILE A 43 -4.97 -0.13 16.38
CA ILE A 43 -6.40 -0.25 16.71
C ILE A 43 -7.20 -0.53 15.43
N CYS A 44 -8.14 -1.49 15.51
CA CYS A 44 -9.09 -1.77 14.44
C CYS A 44 -10.24 -0.76 14.45
N ILE A 45 -10.41 0.02 13.39
CA ILE A 45 -11.53 0.99 13.29
C ILE A 45 -12.90 0.35 13.06
N LYS A 46 -12.95 -0.94 12.67
CA LYS A 46 -14.21 -1.68 12.46
C LYS A 46 -14.80 -2.21 13.77
N CYS A 47 -13.97 -2.86 14.61
CA CYS A 47 -14.43 -3.53 15.82
C CYS A 47 -13.83 -2.98 17.13
N THR A 48 -12.98 -1.95 17.05
CA THR A 48 -12.31 -1.30 18.20
C THR A 48 -11.31 -2.15 18.98
N ALA A 49 -11.00 -3.37 18.51
CA ALA A 49 -9.96 -4.20 19.11
C ALA A 49 -8.61 -3.47 19.09
N ARG A 50 -7.92 -3.50 20.23
CA ARG A 50 -6.58 -2.93 20.44
C ARG A 50 -5.56 -4.05 20.54
N ASP A 51 -4.33 -3.80 20.12
CA ASP A 51 -3.21 -4.76 20.22
C ASP A 51 -3.50 -6.11 19.54
N ARG A 52 -4.40 -6.10 18.55
CA ARG A 52 -4.87 -7.25 17.77
C ARG A 52 -4.68 -7.05 16.26
N MET A 53 -3.85 -6.09 15.90
CA MET A 53 -3.49 -5.80 14.52
C MET A 53 -2.16 -6.47 14.23
N VAL A 54 -2.12 -7.37 13.26
CA VAL A 54 -0.90 -8.07 12.84
C VAL A 54 -0.47 -7.59 11.45
N PRO A 55 0.84 -7.45 11.17
CA PRO A 55 1.33 -7.09 9.84
C PRO A 55 0.87 -8.08 8.76
N LEU A 56 0.58 -7.58 7.57
CA LEU A 56 0.19 -8.37 6.40
C LEU A 56 0.89 -7.81 5.15
N ARG A 57 1.40 -8.68 4.28
CA ARG A 57 1.77 -8.29 2.90
C ARG A 57 0.50 -8.37 2.05
N LEU A 58 0.09 -7.24 1.48
CA LEU A 58 -1.12 -7.14 0.68
C LEU A 58 -0.94 -7.79 -0.69
N ALA A 59 -2.05 -8.10 -1.35
CA ALA A 59 -2.09 -8.72 -2.67
C ALA A 59 -1.36 -7.85 -3.73
N GLU A 60 -0.72 -8.51 -4.69
CA GLU A 60 -0.11 -7.86 -5.86
C GLU A 60 -1.11 -7.73 -7.04
N THR A 61 -2.36 -8.18 -6.83
CA THR A 61 -3.45 -8.18 -7.80
C THR A 61 -4.73 -7.58 -7.20
N GLY A 62 -5.61 -7.13 -8.08
CA GLY A 62 -6.88 -6.55 -7.71
C GLY A 62 -7.71 -6.17 -8.93
N LYS A 63 -8.83 -5.50 -8.69
CA LYS A 63 -9.76 -5.03 -9.71
C LYS A 63 -9.77 -3.51 -9.77
N LEU A 64 -9.76 -2.97 -10.98
CA LEU A 64 -9.93 -1.53 -11.18
C LEU A 64 -11.33 -1.13 -10.73
N TYR A 65 -11.41 -0.31 -9.69
CA TYR A 65 -12.66 0.15 -9.13
C TYR A 65 -13.11 1.45 -9.81
N ASP A 66 -12.21 2.43 -9.89
CA ASP A 66 -12.46 3.73 -10.52
C ASP A 66 -11.15 4.27 -11.11
N PHE A 67 -11.25 5.12 -12.14
CA PHE A 67 -10.10 5.75 -12.77
C PHE A 67 -10.43 7.05 -13.49
N THR A 68 -9.40 7.86 -13.69
CA THR A 68 -9.46 9.05 -14.55
C THR A 68 -8.23 9.16 -15.43
N VAL A 69 -8.37 9.86 -16.56
CA VAL A 69 -7.26 10.19 -17.45
C VAL A 69 -6.88 11.65 -17.25
N ILE A 70 -5.68 11.88 -16.76
CA ILE A 70 -5.17 13.21 -16.43
C ILE A 70 -4.44 13.78 -17.65
N TYR A 71 -5.02 14.83 -18.24
CA TYR A 71 -4.46 15.53 -19.41
C TYR A 71 -3.64 16.78 -19.03
N ARG A 72 -3.67 17.23 -17.77
CA ARG A 72 -2.92 18.38 -17.28
C ARG A 72 -2.40 18.10 -15.88
N SER A 73 -1.10 18.29 -15.65
CA SER A 73 -0.43 18.02 -14.37
C SER A 73 0.66 19.07 -14.07
N PHE A 74 1.37 18.90 -12.96
CA PHE A 74 2.49 19.75 -12.57
C PHE A 74 3.64 19.69 -13.60
N PRO A 75 4.39 20.78 -13.84
CA PRO A 75 5.54 20.76 -14.76
C PRO A 75 6.53 19.63 -14.45
N GLY A 76 6.89 18.85 -15.47
CA GLY A 76 7.81 17.70 -15.33
C GLY A 76 7.11 16.35 -15.15
N VAL A 77 5.79 16.30 -15.09
CA VAL A 77 5.00 15.05 -15.17
C VAL A 77 4.46 14.87 -16.58
N ASP A 78 4.80 13.77 -17.24
CA ASP A 78 4.31 13.44 -18.57
C ASP A 78 2.80 13.20 -18.56
N VAL A 79 2.11 13.73 -19.57
CA VAL A 79 0.67 13.58 -19.77
C VAL A 79 0.37 13.10 -21.20
N PRO A 80 -0.71 12.33 -21.42
CA PRO A 80 -1.70 11.87 -20.43
C PRO A 80 -1.23 10.67 -19.61
N PHE A 81 -1.75 10.53 -18.38
CA PHE A 81 -1.59 9.34 -17.55
C PHE A 81 -2.90 8.96 -16.83
N VAL A 82 -2.95 7.76 -16.27
CA VAL A 82 -4.11 7.25 -15.53
C VAL A 82 -3.86 7.34 -14.03
N ASP A 83 -4.82 7.89 -13.30
CA ASP A 83 -4.92 7.75 -11.85
C ASP A 83 -6.07 6.79 -11.53
N ALA A 84 -5.88 5.89 -10.58
CA ALA A 84 -6.73 4.72 -10.39
C ALA A 84 -6.89 4.33 -8.91
N ILE A 85 -8.09 3.89 -8.57
CA ILE A 85 -8.40 3.20 -7.33
C ILE A 85 -8.54 1.72 -7.66
N VAL A 86 -7.74 0.88 -7.00
CA VAL A 86 -7.75 -0.58 -7.18
C VAL A 86 -8.26 -1.22 -5.88
N ASP A 87 -9.27 -2.06 -6.01
CA ASP A 87 -9.74 -2.94 -4.95
C ASP A 87 -8.87 -4.20 -4.96
N LEU A 88 -8.04 -4.39 -3.94
CA LEU A 88 -7.11 -5.52 -3.86
C LEU A 88 -7.88 -6.82 -3.61
N ASP A 89 -7.30 -7.96 -4.01
CA ASP A 89 -7.97 -9.26 -3.89
C ASP A 89 -8.05 -9.81 -2.43
N ASP A 90 -7.61 -9.04 -1.41
CA ASP A 90 -7.52 -9.45 0.01
C ASP A 90 -8.69 -9.02 0.92
#